data_AF-U6D9W0-F1
#
_entry.id   AF-U6D9W0-F1
#
_cell.length_a   1.000
_cell.length_b   1.000
_cell.length_c   1.000
_cell.angle_alpha   90.00
_cell.angle_beta   90.00
_cell.angle_gamma   90.00
#
_symmetry.space_group_name_H-M   'P 1'
#
loop_
_entity.id
_entity.type
_entity.pdbx_description
1 polymer ?
#
loop_
_entity_poly.entity_id
_entity_poly.type
_entity_poly.pdbx_seq_one_letter_code
_entity_poly.pdbx_strand_id
1 'polypeptide(L)'
;MTQKTSQLCSTANVYTQVPDGGWGWVVAVSFFFVEVFTYGIVKSFGVFFNDLMDSFDESNSRISWVISICVFVLTFTAPLSAVLSTRFGHRLVVVAGGLLVSTGMVTASFSRELYHMYISIGVVSGLGYCFS
;
A
#
# COMPACT_ATOMS: atom_id res chain seq x y z
N MET A 1 -11.68 27.86 -38.34
CA MET A 1 -11.76 26.41 -38.09
C MET A 1 -10.41 25.96 -37.55
N THR A 2 -10.24 26.00 -36.23
CA THR A 2 -10.14 24.82 -35.33
C THR A 2 -8.77 24.15 -35.30
N GLN A 3 -7.89 24.63 -34.43
CA GLN A 3 -6.97 23.77 -33.69
C GLN A 3 -6.93 24.21 -32.22
N LYS A 4 -7.71 23.50 -31.41
CA LYS A 4 -7.77 23.58 -29.95
C LYS A 4 -7.36 22.19 -29.45
N THR A 5 -6.09 21.82 -29.63
CA THR A 5 -5.63 20.45 -29.31
C THR A 5 -4.17 20.39 -28.88
N SER A 6 -3.82 20.98 -27.74
CA SER A 6 -2.60 20.57 -26.98
C SER A 6 -2.51 21.18 -25.57
N GLN A 7 -3.62 21.57 -24.94
CA GLN A 7 -3.66 22.02 -23.53
C GLN A 7 -3.65 20.84 -22.53
N LEU A 8 -3.02 19.72 -22.88
CA LEU A 8 -3.00 18.49 -22.07
C LEU A 8 -1.60 18.09 -21.59
N CYS A 9 -0.65 19.03 -21.61
CA CYS A 9 0.58 18.87 -20.83
C CYS A 9 0.29 19.48 -19.46
N SER A 10 0.02 18.62 -18.48
CA SER A 10 -0.04 18.97 -17.06
C SER A 10 1.07 19.97 -16.76
N THR A 11 0.71 21.21 -16.39
CA THR A 11 1.67 22.21 -15.98
C THR A 11 2.40 21.64 -14.76
N ALA A 12 3.57 21.06 -14.98
CA ALA A 12 4.45 20.67 -13.89
C ALA A 12 4.68 21.92 -13.06
N ASN A 13 4.38 21.87 -11.77
CA ASN A 13 4.64 22.96 -10.87
C ASN A 13 6.16 23.07 -10.77
N VAL A 14 6.78 23.94 -11.58
CA VAL A 14 8.22 24.15 -11.62
C VAL A 14 8.58 24.91 -10.34
N TYR A 15 8.93 24.17 -9.29
CA TYR A 15 9.50 24.75 -8.08
C TYR A 15 10.84 25.39 -8.45
N THR A 16 10.89 26.72 -8.41
CA THR A 16 12.04 27.55 -8.83
C THR A 16 13.24 27.45 -7.89
N GLN A 17 13.04 26.87 -6.71
CA GLN A 17 14.07 26.46 -5.75
C GLN A 17 13.62 25.11 -5.18
N VAL A 18 14.47 24.09 -5.19
CA VAL A 18 14.28 22.94 -4.31
C VAL A 18 14.23 23.49 -2.88
N PRO A 19 13.21 23.19 -2.07
CA PRO A 19 13.17 23.62 -0.69
C PRO A 19 14.24 22.84 0.07
N ASP A 20 15.48 23.32 -0.01
CA ASP A 20 16.63 22.76 0.66
C ASP A 20 16.55 23.14 2.15
N GLY A 21 15.69 22.41 2.88
CA GLY A 21 15.64 22.41 4.34
C GLY A 21 14.25 22.59 4.97
N GLY A 22 14.21 22.38 6.29
CA GLY A 22 13.03 22.55 7.14
C GLY A 22 12.00 21.43 7.01
N TRP A 23 10.95 21.65 6.22
CA TRP A 23 9.81 20.74 6.10
C TRP A 23 10.13 19.43 5.38
N GLY A 24 11.14 19.42 4.49
CA GLY A 24 11.57 18.20 3.80
C GLY A 24 12.01 17.09 4.75
N TRP A 25 12.67 17.44 5.87
CA TRP A 25 13.08 16.47 6.90
C TRP A 25 11.89 15.85 7.62
N VAL A 26 10.83 16.62 7.88
CA VAL A 26 9.61 16.11 8.50
C VAL A 26 8.93 15.09 7.58
N VAL A 27 8.87 15.37 6.28
CA VAL A 27 8.31 14.45 5.29
C VAL A 27 9.19 13.20 5.15
N ALA A 28 10.52 13.34 5.13
CA ALA A 28 11.44 12.21 5.05
C ALA A 28 11.32 11.26 6.26
N VAL A 29 11.25 11.81 7.48
CA VAL A 29 11.02 11.01 8.70
C VAL A 29 9.64 10.36 8.67
N SER A 30 8.61 11.06 8.20
CA SER A 30 7.27 10.49 8.07
C SER A 30 7.25 9.33 7.09
N PHE A 31 7.87 9.50 5.92
CA PHE A 31 8.00 8.45 4.91
C PHE A 31 8.79 7.24 5.44
N PHE A 32 9.86 7.48 6.19
CA PHE A 32 10.61 6.41 6.85
C PHE A 32 9.71 5.56 7.76
N PHE A 33 8.87 6.19 8.59
CA PHE A 33 7.93 5.43 9.44
C PHE A 33 6.90 4.66 8.62
N VAL A 34 6.34 5.26 7.56
CA VAL A 34 5.39 4.57 6.66
C VAL A 34 6.03 3.32 6.08
N GLU A 35 7.24 3.43 5.53
CA GLU A 35 7.98 2.29 4.95
C GLU A 35 8.33 1.23 6.00
N VAL A 36 8.76 1.65 7.20
CA VAL A 36 9.05 0.76 8.32
C VAL A 36 7.80 -0.03 8.71
N PHE A 37 6.64 0.60 8.79
CA PHE A 37 5.40 -0.12 9.10
C PHE A 37 4.97 -1.01 7.94
N THR A 38 5.01 -0.53 6.71
CA THR A 38 4.62 -1.30 5.52
C THR A 38 5.47 -2.56 5.35
N TYR A 39 6.79 -2.42 5.22
CA TYR A 39 7.67 -3.58 5.07
C TYR A 39 7.85 -4.35 6.37
N GLY A 40 7.80 -3.68 7.52
CA GLY A 40 7.89 -4.33 8.83
C GLY A 40 6.75 -5.34 9.02
N ILE A 41 5.51 -4.94 8.76
CA ILE A 41 4.34 -5.82 8.86
C ILE A 41 4.47 -7.01 7.88
N VAL A 42 4.81 -6.75 6.62
CA VAL A 42 4.97 -7.81 5.62
C VAL A 42 6.07 -8.81 6.03
N LYS A 43 7.17 -8.33 6.61
CA LYS A 43 8.27 -9.19 7.08
C LYS A 43 7.91 -9.94 8.37
N SER A 44 7.11 -9.35 9.26
CA SER A 44 6.62 -10.02 10.47
C SER A 44 5.77 -11.26 10.16
N PHE A 45 5.06 -11.30 9.03
CA PHE A 45 4.38 -12.53 8.59
C PHE A 45 5.33 -13.73 8.44
N GLY A 46 6.59 -13.50 8.06
CA GLY A 46 7.58 -14.56 7.96
C GLY A 46 7.89 -15.22 9.31
N VAL A 47 7.77 -14.48 10.41
CA VAL A 47 7.96 -15.00 11.77
C VAL A 47 6.77 -15.85 12.17
N PHE A 48 5.55 -15.37 11.94
CA PHE A 48 4.30 -16.08 12.24
C PHE A 48 3.96 -17.19 11.24
N PHE A 49 4.78 -17.41 10.22
CA PHE A 49 4.45 -18.32 9.12
C PHE A 49 4.23 -19.77 9.61
N ASN A 50 5.08 -20.25 10.52
CA ASN A 50 4.93 -21.58 11.10
C ASN A 50 3.72 -21.68 12.03
N ASP A 51 3.48 -20.66 12.87
CA ASP A 51 2.32 -20.62 13.77
C ASP A 51 1.00 -20.60 12.98
N LEU A 52 0.97 -19.91 11.83
CA LEU A 52 -0.17 -19.90 10.93
C LEU A 52 -0.41 -21.26 10.26
N MET A 53 0.65 -21.98 9.86
CA MET A 53 0.49 -23.34 9.32
C MET A 53 -0.14 -24.27 10.36
N ASP A 54 0.33 -24.22 11.60
CA ASP A 54 -0.17 -25.08 12.69
C ASP A 54 -1.60 -24.68 13.11
N SER A 55 -1.88 -23.38 13.24
CA SER A 55 -3.19 -22.87 13.67
C SER A 55 -4.31 -23.13 12.66
N PHE A 56 -3.99 -23.10 11.36
CA PHE A 56 -4.96 -23.34 10.28
C PHE A 56 -4.92 -24.80 9.78
N ASP A 57 -4.01 -25.65 10.29
CA ASP A 57 -3.75 -27.04 9.84
C ASP A 57 -3.57 -27.15 8.32
N GLU A 58 -2.81 -26.22 7.75
CA GLU A 58 -2.75 -26.02 6.29
C GLU A 58 -1.33 -26.04 5.73
N SER A 59 -1.22 -26.41 4.45
CA SER A 59 0.08 -26.59 3.81
C SER A 59 0.81 -25.26 3.62
N ASN A 60 2.15 -25.31 3.62
CA ASN A 60 2.99 -24.13 3.41
C ASN A 60 2.61 -23.35 2.13
N SER A 61 2.21 -24.08 1.09
CA SER A 61 1.83 -23.53 -0.20
C SER A 61 0.63 -22.61 -0.02
N ARG A 62 -0.42 -23.04 0.68
CA ARG A 62 -1.62 -22.23 0.93
C ARG A 62 -1.30 -21.00 1.75
N ILE A 63 -0.58 -21.13 2.86
CA ILE A 63 -0.19 -19.96 3.68
C ILE A 63 0.65 -18.96 2.85
N SER A 64 1.57 -19.44 2.01
CA SER A 64 2.42 -18.59 1.17
C SER A 64 1.64 -17.77 0.12
N TRP A 65 0.46 -18.23 -0.29
CA TRP A 65 -0.39 -17.48 -1.23
C TRP A 65 -0.89 -16.16 -0.63
N VAL A 66 -1.03 -16.04 0.70
CA VAL A 66 -1.48 -14.79 1.35
C VAL A 66 -0.56 -13.63 1.00
N ILE A 67 0.75 -13.82 1.22
CA ILE A 67 1.75 -12.79 0.94
C ILE A 67 1.95 -12.63 -0.57
N SER A 68 1.90 -13.73 -1.33
CA SER A 68 2.05 -13.68 -2.79
C SER A 68 0.95 -12.83 -3.44
N ILE A 69 -0.30 -13.00 -3.01
CA ILE A 69 -1.43 -12.17 -3.45
C ILE A 69 -1.23 -10.72 -2.98
N CYS A 70 -0.80 -10.50 -1.74
CA CYS A 70 -0.51 -9.15 -1.23
C CYS A 70 0.49 -8.39 -2.12
N VAL A 71 1.61 -9.02 -2.47
CA VAL A 71 2.65 -8.41 -3.31
C VAL A 71 2.17 -8.26 -4.76
N PHE A 72 1.42 -9.23 -5.27
CA PHE A 72 0.81 -9.12 -6.60
C PHE A 72 -0.13 -7.91 -6.68
N VAL A 73 -1.03 -7.75 -5.71
CA VAL A 73 -1.98 -6.64 -5.66
C VAL A 73 -1.23 -5.31 -5.55
N LEU A 74 -0.26 -5.21 -4.62
CA LEU A 74 0.58 -4.03 -4.44
C LEU A 74 1.21 -3.56 -5.77
N THR A 75 1.83 -4.49 -6.49
CA THR A 75 2.53 -4.17 -7.75
C THR A 75 1.56 -3.92 -8.90
N PHE A 76 0.46 -4.66 -8.99
CA PHE A 76 -0.56 -4.49 -10.01
C PHE A 76 -1.28 -3.15 -9.89
N THR A 77 -1.52 -2.66 -8.67
CA THR A 77 -2.17 -1.36 -8.44
C THR A 77 -1.22 -0.16 -8.42
N ALA A 78 0.08 -0.37 -8.59
CA ALA A 78 1.06 0.73 -8.60
C ALA A 78 0.74 1.82 -9.65
N PRO A 79 0.37 1.51 -10.91
CA PRO A 79 -0.03 2.54 -11.88
C PRO A 79 -1.31 3.29 -11.46
N LEU A 80 -2.24 2.58 -10.81
CA LEU A 80 -3.49 3.16 -10.33
C LEU A 80 -3.21 4.18 -9.22
N SER A 81 -2.31 3.86 -8.30
CA SER A 81 -1.86 4.79 -7.24
C SER A 81 -1.25 6.07 -7.81
N ALA A 82 -0.45 5.96 -8.88
CA ALA A 82 0.13 7.13 -9.55
C ALA A 82 -0.96 8.05 -10.14
N VAL A 83 -1.97 7.47 -10.80
CA VAL A 83 -3.11 8.24 -11.34
C VAL A 83 -3.96 8.85 -10.22
N LEU A 84 -4.23 8.13 -9.14
CA LEU A 84 -4.98 8.66 -8.00
C LEU A 84 -4.23 9.82 -7.33
N SER A 85 -2.92 9.67 -7.12
CA SER A 85 -2.08 10.70 -6.50
C SER A 85 -2.04 12.00 -7.30
N THR A 86 -2.06 11.91 -8.63
CA THR A 86 -2.12 13.09 -9.51
C THR A 86 -3.49 13.76 -9.54
N ARG A 87 -4.57 13.05 -9.23
CA ARG A 87 -5.96 13.57 -9.30
C ARG A 87 -6.49 14.06 -7.95
N PHE A 88 -6.22 13.33 -6.87
CA PHE A 88 -6.75 13.61 -5.52
C PHE A 88 -5.69 14.19 -4.57
N GLY A 89 -4.41 14.19 -4.97
CA GLY A 89 -3.30 14.64 -4.16
C GLY A 89 -2.78 13.57 -3.20
N HIS A 90 -1.46 13.53 -3.01
CA HIS A 90 -0.76 12.48 -2.29
C HIS A 90 -1.27 12.29 -0.83
N ARG A 91 -1.52 13.39 -0.10
CA ARG A 91 -1.94 13.32 1.32
C ARG A 91 -3.21 12.52 1.57
N LEU A 92 -4.24 12.69 0.72
CA LEU A 92 -5.50 11.96 0.89
C LEU A 92 -5.34 10.48 0.56
N VAL A 93 -4.52 10.17 -0.46
CA VAL A 93 -4.24 8.80 -0.90
C VAL A 93 -3.52 8.04 0.22
N VAL A 94 -2.51 8.65 0.86
CA VAL A 94 -1.79 8.03 1.99
C VAL A 94 -2.70 7.75 3.18
N VAL A 95 -3.56 8.70 3.56
CA VAL A 95 -4.50 8.51 4.69
C VAL A 95 -5.51 7.40 4.36
N ALA A 96 -6.04 7.36 3.13
CA ALA A 96 -6.93 6.30 2.70
C ALA A 96 -6.23 4.93 2.69
N GLY A 97 -4.97 4.88 2.24
CA GLY A 97 -4.13 3.68 2.28
C GLY A 97 -3.96 3.15 3.70
N GLY A 98 -3.57 4.01 4.64
CA GLY A 98 -3.42 3.63 6.06
C GLY A 98 -4.72 3.11 6.68
N LEU A 99 -5.87 3.73 6.39
CA LEU A 99 -7.18 3.25 6.86
C LEU A 99 -7.52 1.87 6.27
N LEU A 100 -7.27 1.66 4.99
CA LEU A 100 -7.47 0.35 4.35
C LEU A 100 -6.59 -0.73 4.98
N VAL A 101 -5.29 -0.45 5.20
CA VAL A 101 -4.37 -1.40 5.87
C VAL A 101 -4.85 -1.70 7.28
N SER A 102 -5.23 -0.69 8.07
CA SER A 102 -5.74 -0.91 9.44
C SER A 102 -7.02 -1.77 9.45
N THR A 103 -7.92 -1.53 8.51
CA THR A 103 -9.17 -2.31 8.40
C THR A 103 -8.88 -3.74 7.96
N GLY A 104 -7.97 -3.93 7.00
CA GLY A 104 -7.49 -5.24 6.57
C GLY A 104 -6.85 -6.02 7.71
N MET A 105 -6.02 -5.37 8.53
CA MET A 105 -5.37 -6.03 9.68
C MET A 105 -6.37 -6.37 10.79
N VAL A 106 -7.28 -5.46 11.14
CA VAL A 106 -8.31 -5.72 12.16
C VAL A 106 -9.23 -6.85 11.71
N THR A 107 -9.67 -6.86 10.45
CA THR A 107 -10.51 -7.95 9.91
C THR A 107 -9.76 -9.28 9.85
N ALA A 108 -8.46 -9.27 9.55
CA ALA A 108 -7.62 -10.46 9.61
C ALA A 108 -7.53 -11.04 11.03
N SER A 109 -7.51 -10.18 12.07
CA SER A 109 -7.48 -10.63 13.47
C SER A 109 -8.74 -11.40 13.89
N PHE A 110 -9.87 -11.22 13.21
CA PHE A 110 -11.11 -11.98 13.45
C PHE A 110 -11.29 -13.13 12.46
N SER A 111 -10.33 -13.37 11.56
CA SER A 111 -10.42 -14.44 10.58
C SER A 111 -10.25 -15.81 11.25
N ARG A 112 -11.14 -16.74 10.90
CA ARG A 112 -11.10 -18.15 11.33
C ARG A 112 -10.77 -19.11 10.19
N GLU A 113 -10.67 -18.58 8.98
CA GLU A 113 -10.51 -19.32 7.73
C GLU A 113 -9.45 -18.63 6.87
N LEU A 114 -8.62 -19.40 6.16
CA LEU A 114 -7.58 -18.85 5.27
C LEU A 114 -8.13 -17.96 4.16
N TYR A 115 -9.33 -18.25 3.68
CA TYR A 115 -9.99 -17.43 2.66
C TYR A 115 -10.18 -15.98 3.10
N HIS A 116 -10.48 -15.76 4.39
CA HIS A 116 -10.61 -14.41 4.94
C HIS A 116 -9.25 -13.71 5.01
N MET A 117 -8.14 -14.41 5.27
CA MET A 117 -6.79 -13.83 5.19
C MET A 117 -6.39 -13.44 3.77
N TYR A 118 -6.73 -14.25 2.75
CA TYR A 118 -6.45 -13.88 1.35
C TYR A 118 -7.12 -12.56 0.96
N ILE A 119 -8.36 -12.34 1.41
CA ILE A 119 -9.10 -11.11 1.10
C ILE A 119 -8.59 -9.94 1.95
N SER A 120 -8.49 -10.10 3.26
CA SER A 120 -8.14 -9.01 4.19
C SER A 120 -6.67 -8.58 4.09
N ILE A 121 -5.72 -9.51 4.13
CA ILE A 121 -4.29 -9.21 4.05
C ILE A 121 -3.86 -9.13 2.59
N GLY A 122 -4.26 -10.11 1.76
CA GLY A 122 -3.85 -10.14 0.36
C GLY A 122 -4.42 -8.98 -0.44
N VAL A 123 -5.74 -8.81 -0.46
CA VAL A 123 -6.39 -7.79 -1.30
C VAL A 123 -6.50 -6.44 -0.60
N VAL A 124 -7.17 -6.38 0.56
CA VAL A 124 -7.48 -5.10 1.22
C VAL A 124 -6.20 -4.40 1.72
N SER A 125 -5.33 -5.11 2.43
CA SER A 125 -4.07 -4.53 2.91
C SER A 125 -3.09 -4.30 1.75
N GLY A 126 -3.03 -5.19 0.76
CA GLY A 126 -2.24 -5.00 -0.46
C GLY A 126 -2.58 -3.72 -1.23
N LEU A 127 -3.87 -3.43 -1.40
CA LEU A 127 -4.34 -2.16 -1.98
C LEU A 127 -3.96 -0.97 -1.09
N GLY A 128 -4.12 -1.10 0.22
CA GLY A 128 -3.77 -0.06 1.18
C GLY A 128 -2.28 0.33 1.14
N TYR A 129 -1.38 -0.66 1.08
CA TYR A 129 0.07 -0.42 0.96
C TYR A 129 0.45 0.29 -0.33
N CYS A 130 -0.28 0.07 -1.42
CA CYS A 130 -0.02 0.76 -2.69
C CYS A 130 -0.43 2.25 -2.65
N PHE A 131 -1.38 2.60 -1.79
CA PHE A 131 -1.86 3.97 -1.63
C PHE A 131 -1.10 4.76 -0.55
N SER A 132 -0.34 4.10 0.33
CA SER A 132 0.48 4.77 1.36
C SER A 132 1.80 5.31 0.83
#